data_AF-A0AAN9A5J5-F1
#
_entry.id   AF-A0AAN9A5J5-F1
#
_cell.length_a   1.000
_cell.length_b   1.000
_cell.length_c   1.000
_cell.angle_alpha   90.00
_cell.angle_beta   90.00
_cell.angle_gamma   90.00
#
_symmetry.space_group_name_H-M   'P 1'
#
loop_
_entity.id
_entity.type
_entity.pdbx_description
1 polymer ?
#
loop_
_entity_poly.entity_id
_entity_poly.type
_entity_poly.pdbx_seq_one_letter_code
_entity_poly.pdbx_strand_id
1 'polypeptide(L)'
;VVTIAVYSFFCSSLIGEQYLDPAQKHVGHSIDLYIPLSALLQLFFYIGWVKVAEALLNPFGDDDHDFEFVPLIERNWEMSKMIGEPQPNEIPPAVINIGKNLTSDISNNSFSLMMISKSNENIEYIDSNA
;
A
#
# COMPACT_ATOMS: atom_id res chain seq x y z
N VAL A 1 -6.54 -28.50 2.47
CA VAL A 1 -5.78 -29.25 1.43
C VAL A 1 -4.37 -28.69 1.25
N VAL A 2 -4.21 -27.39 1.02
CA VAL A 2 -2.90 -26.75 0.81
C VAL A 2 -1.96 -26.92 2.00
N THR A 3 -2.44 -26.70 3.22
CA THR A 3 -1.63 -26.86 4.45
C THR A 3 -1.11 -28.27 4.62
N ILE A 4 -1.97 -29.28 4.45
CA ILE A 4 -1.61 -30.70 4.55
C ILE A 4 -0.55 -31.06 3.49
N ALA A 5 -0.69 -30.55 2.26
CA ALA A 5 0.29 -30.77 1.19
C ALA A 5 1.67 -30.21 1.56
N VAL A 6 1.73 -28.97 2.05
CA VAL A 6 3.00 -28.32 2.43
C VAL A 6 3.67 -29.01 3.61
N TYR A 7 2.92 -29.39 4.64
CA TYR A 7 3.47 -30.14 5.77
C TYR A 7 3.96 -31.55 5.37
N SER A 8 3.23 -32.25 4.51
CA SER A 8 3.63 -33.57 4.03
C SER A 8 4.89 -33.52 3.15
N PHE A 9 5.00 -32.49 2.30
CA PHE A 9 6.20 -32.22 1.51
C PHE A 9 7.40 -31.94 2.42
N PHE A 10 7.23 -31.07 3.42
CA PHE A 10 8.31 -30.75 4.35
C PHE A 10 8.79 -31.97 5.16
N CYS A 11 7.87 -32.80 5.67
CA CYS A 11 8.23 -34.05 6.34
C CYS A 11 9.03 -34.98 5.43
N SER A 12 8.64 -35.11 4.16
CA SER A 12 9.37 -35.93 3.19
C SER A 12 10.77 -35.38 2.90
N SER A 13 10.90 -34.06 2.71
CA SER A 13 12.20 -33.42 2.44
C SER A 13 13.13 -33.46 3.65
N LEU A 14 12.61 -33.44 4.89
CA LEU A 14 13.41 -33.50 6.11
C LEU A 14 14.05 -34.88 6.33
N ILE A 15 13.42 -35.95 5.83
CA ILE A 15 13.97 -37.30 5.84
C ILE A 15 14.86 -37.53 4.61
N GLY A 16 14.46 -37.00 3.45
CA GLY A 16 15.15 -37.21 2.17
C GLY A 16 16.47 -36.44 1.99
N GLU A 17 16.61 -35.29 2.64
CA GLU A 17 17.84 -34.47 2.59
C GLU A 17 18.75 -34.65 3.82
N GLN A 18 18.62 -35.76 4.56
CA GLN A 18 19.60 -36.13 5.57
C GLN A 18 20.91 -36.54 4.90
N TYR A 19 22.02 -35.89 5.26
CA TYR A 19 23.33 -36.31 4.76
C TYR A 19 23.71 -37.66 5.37
N LEU A 20 23.82 -38.68 4.53
CA LEU A 20 24.31 -40.00 4.91
C LEU A 20 25.85 -40.02 4.96
N ASP A 21 26.38 -40.90 5.81
CA ASP A 21 27.82 -41.08 5.99
C ASP A 21 28.54 -41.33 4.64
N PRO A 22 29.48 -40.45 4.24
CA PRO A 22 30.21 -40.59 2.98
C PRO A 22 31.07 -41.86 2.92
N ALA A 23 31.37 -42.51 4.06
CA ALA A 23 32.10 -43.78 4.10
C ALA A 23 31.35 -44.94 3.42
N GLN A 24 30.02 -44.85 3.30
CA GLN A 24 29.19 -45.90 2.68
C GLN A 24 29.10 -45.82 1.15
N LYS A 25 29.74 -44.82 0.49
CA LYS A 25 29.77 -44.64 -0.98
C LYS A 25 28.39 -44.68 -1.66
N HIS A 26 27.38 -44.05 -1.04
CA HIS A 26 26.08 -43.86 -1.68
C HIS A 26 26.19 -42.86 -2.85
N VAL A 27 25.59 -43.20 -4.00
CA VAL A 27 25.65 -42.36 -5.20
C VAL A 27 24.96 -41.02 -4.92
N GLY A 28 25.68 -39.91 -5.10
CA GLY A 28 25.15 -38.55 -4.87
C GLY A 28 25.35 -37.97 -3.47
N HIS A 29 25.88 -38.74 -2.51
CA HIS A 29 26.16 -38.27 -1.14
C HIS A 29 27.68 -38.25 -0.90
N SER A 30 28.39 -37.34 -1.56
CA SER A 30 29.85 -37.17 -1.44
C SER A 30 30.26 -35.99 -0.58
N ILE A 31 29.32 -35.11 -0.22
CA ILE A 31 29.54 -33.88 0.53
C ILE A 31 28.62 -33.92 1.75
N ASP A 32 29.24 -33.92 2.93
CA ASP A 32 28.55 -33.89 4.21
C ASP A 32 28.53 -32.44 4.72
N LEU A 33 27.39 -31.78 4.55
CA LEU A 33 27.13 -30.46 5.12
C LEU A 33 26.27 -30.67 6.36
N TYR A 34 26.82 -30.39 7.55
CA TYR A 34 26.08 -30.57 8.81
C TYR A 34 24.72 -29.82 8.84
N ILE A 35 24.59 -28.76 8.04
CA ILE A 35 23.35 -27.99 7.87
C ILE A 35 22.84 -28.16 6.43
N PRO A 36 21.63 -28.73 6.23
CA PRO A 36 21.00 -28.83 4.91
C PRO A 36 20.45 -27.48 4.47
N LEU A 37 21.28 -26.69 3.80
CA LEU A 37 20.92 -25.36 3.28
C LEU A 37 19.82 -25.44 2.20
N SER A 38 19.80 -26.49 1.38
CA SER A 38 18.77 -26.73 0.36
C SER A 38 17.38 -26.93 0.98
N ALA A 39 17.28 -27.78 2.01
CA ALA A 39 16.04 -28.03 2.74
C ALA A 39 15.54 -26.78 3.47
N LEU A 40 16.46 -26.00 4.07
CA LEU A 40 16.11 -24.73 4.71
C LEU A 40 15.58 -23.69 3.72
N LEU A 41 16.22 -23.55 2.55
CA LEU A 41 15.76 -22.64 1.51
C LEU A 41 14.37 -23.04 1.00
N GLN A 42 14.14 -24.33 0.76
CA GLN A 42 12.82 -24.85 0.39
C GLN A 42 11.78 -24.60 1.49
N LEU A 43 12.13 -24.81 2.77
CA LEU A 43 11.26 -24.53 3.91
C LEU A 43 10.82 -23.05 3.94
N PHE A 44 11.77 -22.12 3.82
CA PHE A 44 11.45 -20.68 3.83
C PHE A 44 10.54 -20.29 2.66
N PHE A 45 10.78 -20.85 1.48
CA PHE A 45 9.95 -20.56 0.31
C PHE A 45 8.51 -21.05 0.48
N TYR A 46 8.32 -22.31 0.90
CA TYR A 46 6.98 -22.90 1.02
C TYR A 46 6.19 -22.38 2.23
N ILE A 47 6.82 -22.24 3.40
CA ILE A 47 6.14 -21.64 4.56
C ILE A 47 5.90 -20.15 4.34
N GLY A 48 6.85 -19.44 3.71
CA GLY A 48 6.68 -18.04 3.34
C GLY A 48 5.45 -17.83 2.46
N TRP A 49 5.29 -18.64 1.40
CA TRP A 49 4.10 -18.57 0.55
C TRP A 49 2.79 -18.89 1.28
N VAL A 50 2.77 -19.88 2.17
CA VAL A 50 1.58 -20.18 2.97
C VAL A 50 1.25 -19.03 3.91
N LYS A 51 2.26 -18.40 4.52
CA LYS A 51 2.08 -17.26 5.43
C LYS A 51 1.56 -16.01 4.74
N VAL A 52 2.03 -15.73 3.52
CA VAL A 52 1.46 -14.66 2.69
C VAL A 52 -0.01 -14.94 2.36
N ALA A 53 -0.34 -16.18 2.02
CA ALA A 53 -1.73 -16.56 1.76
C ALA A 53 -2.63 -16.46 3.00
N GLU A 54 -2.09 -16.77 4.18
CA GLU A 54 -2.79 -16.64 5.46
C GLU A 54 -3.09 -15.17 5.79
N ALA A 55 -2.10 -14.29 5.62
CA ALA A 55 -2.26 -12.84 5.82
C ALA A 55 -3.32 -12.23 4.88
N LEU A 56 -3.46 -12.75 3.66
CA LEU A 56 -4.45 -12.25 2.69
C LEU A 56 -5.83 -12.89 2.82
N LEU A 57 -5.98 -13.96 3.62
CA LEU A 57 -7.25 -14.68 3.74
C LEU A 57 -8.30 -13.83 4.47
N ASN A 58 -7.87 -13.07 5.48
CA ASN A 58 -8.74 -12.19 6.26
C ASN A 58 -8.11 -10.79 6.42
N PRO A 59 -8.23 -9.93 5.39
CA PRO A 59 -7.58 -8.62 5.36
C PRO A 59 -8.27 -7.55 6.25
N PHE A 60 -9.24 -7.96 7.06
CA PHE A 60 -10.03 -7.11 7.97
C PHE A 60 -9.82 -7.49 9.44
N GLY A 61 -8.75 -8.21 9.75
CA GLY A 61 -8.35 -8.48 11.12
C GLY A 61 -7.67 -7.29 11.78
N ASP A 62 -6.92 -7.59 12.83
CA ASP A 62 -6.13 -6.64 13.62
C ASP A 62 -4.62 -6.88 13.41
N ASP A 63 -4.25 -7.63 12.36
CA ASP A 63 -2.84 -7.87 12.04
C ASP A 63 -2.23 -6.62 11.39
N ASP A 64 -0.93 -6.41 11.59
CA ASP A 64 -0.17 -5.24 11.13
C ASP A 64 -0.25 -4.95 9.62
N HIS A 65 -0.70 -5.95 8.84
CA HIS A 65 -0.80 -5.92 7.39
C HIS A 65 -2.25 -5.80 6.89
N ASP A 66 -3.22 -5.78 7.79
CA ASP A 66 -4.63 -5.65 7.48
C ASP A 66 -5.00 -4.19 7.16
N PHE A 67 -6.19 -4.01 6.57
CA PHE A 67 -6.69 -2.68 6.32
C PHE A 67 -7.18 -2.03 7.62
N GLU A 68 -6.68 -0.83 7.91
CA GLU A 68 -7.20 0.03 8.98
C GLU A 68 -8.60 0.56 8.63
N PHE A 69 -9.62 -0.28 8.81
CA PHE A 69 -10.97 0.03 8.36
C PHE A 69 -11.68 1.08 9.25
N VAL A 70 -11.39 1.08 10.55
CA VAL A 70 -12.00 2.01 11.51
C VAL A 70 -11.62 3.48 11.20
N PRO A 71 -10.32 3.84 11.06
CA PRO A 71 -9.95 5.19 10.67
C PRO A 71 -10.46 5.60 9.27
N LEU A 72 -10.54 4.65 8.34
CA LEU A 72 -11.08 4.92 7.00
C LEU A 72 -12.57 5.29 7.02
N ILE A 73 -13.37 4.61 7.85
CA ILE A 73 -14.79 4.95 8.04
C ILE A 73 -14.91 6.32 8.70
N GLU A 74 -14.15 6.58 9.77
CA GLU A 74 -14.19 7.86 10.50
C GLU A 74 -13.89 9.03 9.56
N ARG A 75 -12.84 8.92 8.73
CA ARG A 75 -12.50 9.91 7.72
C ARG A 75 -13.63 10.13 6.71
N ASN A 76 -14.23 9.06 6.20
CA ASN A 76 -15.29 9.17 5.19
C ASN A 76 -16.56 9.81 5.78
N TRP A 77 -16.87 9.50 7.04
CA TRP A 77 -17.98 10.10 7.77
C TRP A 77 -17.76 11.60 8.02
N GLU A 78 -16.54 11.97 8.43
CA GLU A 78 -16.16 13.37 8.65
C GLU A 78 -16.19 14.18 7.35
N MET A 79 -15.61 13.67 6.27
CA MET A 79 -15.66 14.31 4.95
C MET A 79 -17.09 14.49 4.44
N SER A 80 -17.96 13.48 4.66
CA SER A 80 -19.36 13.59 4.26
C SER A 80 -20.10 14.67 5.03
N LYS A 81 -19.80 14.87 6.32
CA LYS A 81 -20.37 15.96 7.12
C LYS A 81 -19.88 17.32 6.64
N MET A 82 -18.58 17.44 6.37
CA MET A 82 -17.99 18.68 5.84
C MET A 82 -18.59 19.11 4.49
N ILE A 83 -18.97 18.15 3.63
CA ILE A 83 -19.60 18.44 2.34
C ILE A 83 -21.11 18.75 2.50
N GLY A 84 -21.79 18.04 3.40
CA GLY A 84 -23.24 18.14 3.57
C GLY A 84 -23.72 19.31 4.43
N GLU A 85 -22.89 19.78 5.36
CA GLU A 85 -23.22 20.90 6.25
C GLU A 85 -22.66 22.22 5.69
N PRO A 86 -23.51 23.24 5.43
CA PRO A 86 -23.01 24.55 5.04
C PRO A 86 -22.27 25.17 6.24
N GLN A 87 -20.95 25.28 6.15
CA GLN A 87 -20.16 25.95 7.19
C GLN A 87 -20.50 27.46 7.17
N PRO A 88 -20.90 28.07 8.30
CA PRO A 88 -21.08 29.51 8.37
C PRO A 88 -19.70 30.17 8.15
N ASN A 89 -19.54 30.91 7.05
CA ASN A 89 -18.36 31.72 6.67
C ASN A 89 -17.31 31.07 5.75
N GLU A 90 -17.72 30.20 4.83
CA GLU A 90 -16.82 29.40 3.98
C GLU A 90 -16.08 30.15 2.84
N ILE A 91 -16.27 31.47 2.70
CA ILE A 91 -15.40 32.26 1.82
C ILE A 91 -14.26 32.80 2.68
N PRO A 92 -13.04 32.25 2.59
CA PRO A 92 -11.91 32.83 3.31
C PRO A 92 -11.73 34.28 2.84
N PRO A 93 -11.68 35.28 3.76
CA PRO A 93 -11.51 36.70 3.41
C PRO A 93 -10.16 37.01 2.76
N ALA A 94 -9.33 35.99 2.56
CA ALA A 94 -8.03 36.09 1.93
C ALA A 94 -8.10 36.23 0.41
N VAL A 95 -9.14 35.76 -0.31
CA VAL A 95 -9.18 35.85 -1.79
C VAL A 95 -9.17 37.31 -2.27
N ILE A 96 -9.82 38.21 -1.52
CA ILE A 96 -9.89 39.65 -1.85
C ILE A 96 -8.58 40.40 -1.57
N ASN A 97 -7.81 39.99 -0.54
CA ASN A 97 -6.53 40.61 -0.19
C ASN A 97 -5.33 39.99 -0.91
N ILE A 98 -5.42 38.69 -1.23
CA ILE A 98 -4.45 37.97 -2.03
C ILE A 98 -4.53 38.46 -3.48
N GLY A 99 -5.72 38.72 -4.04
CA GLY A 99 -5.86 39.29 -5.39
C GLY A 99 -5.12 40.62 -5.60
N LYS A 100 -4.91 41.43 -4.54
CA LYS A 100 -4.21 42.73 -4.63
C LYS A 100 -2.70 42.64 -4.43
N ASN A 101 -2.23 41.65 -3.66
CA ASN A 101 -0.80 41.40 -3.42
C ASN A 101 -0.20 40.36 -4.38
N LEU A 102 -0.98 39.40 -4.88
CA LEU A 102 -0.53 38.43 -5.87
C LEU A 102 -0.51 39.03 -7.29
N THR A 103 -1.23 40.12 -7.59
CA THR A 103 -1.02 40.85 -8.84
C THR A 103 0.39 41.45 -8.96
N SER A 104 1.04 41.80 -7.85
CA SER A 104 2.44 42.25 -7.84
C SER A 104 3.45 41.10 -7.82
N ASP A 105 3.12 39.97 -7.18
CA ASP A 105 4.07 38.87 -7.01
C ASP A 105 3.97 37.77 -8.09
N ILE A 106 2.79 37.55 -8.69
CA ILE A 106 2.55 36.53 -9.73
C ILE A 106 2.89 37.02 -11.14
N SER A 107 3.08 38.33 -11.37
CA SER A 107 3.32 38.89 -12.71
C SER A 107 4.58 38.36 -13.41
N ASN A 108 5.44 37.63 -12.70
CA ASN A 108 6.72 37.14 -13.21
C ASN A 108 6.66 35.71 -13.79
N ASN A 109 5.53 35.00 -13.68
CA ASN A 109 5.36 33.67 -14.27
C ASN A 109 4.12 33.60 -15.18
N SER A 110 4.36 33.47 -16.48
CA SER A 110 3.35 33.46 -17.55
C SER A 110 2.33 32.33 -17.43
N PHE A 111 2.70 31.19 -16.83
CA PHE A 111 1.76 30.09 -16.56
C PHE A 111 0.72 30.44 -15.47
N SER A 112 1.14 31.20 -14.45
CA SER A 112 0.23 31.62 -13.38
C SER A 112 -0.74 32.71 -13.84
N LEU A 113 -0.33 33.60 -14.76
CA LEU A 113 -1.27 34.53 -15.41
C LEU A 113 -2.31 33.81 -16.29
N MET A 114 -1.93 32.72 -16.96
CA MET A 114 -2.85 31.94 -17.78
C MET A 114 -3.91 31.23 -16.92
N MET A 115 -3.53 30.69 -15.77
CA MET A 115 -4.46 30.06 -14.83
C MET A 115 -5.43 31.09 -14.22
N ILE A 116 -4.95 32.30 -13.94
CA ILE A 116 -5.79 33.40 -13.41
C ILE A 116 -6.75 33.94 -14.49
N SER A 117 -6.31 34.13 -15.74
CA SER A 117 -7.22 34.59 -16.81
C SER A 117 -8.33 33.57 -17.06
N LYS A 118 -8.01 32.28 -17.03
CA LYS A 118 -8.99 31.20 -17.22
C LYS A 118 -9.94 31.07 -16.04
N SER A 119 -9.51 31.44 -14.84
CA SER A 119 -10.39 31.54 -13.67
C SER A 119 -11.33 32.74 -13.75
N ASN A 120 -10.85 33.90 -14.23
CA ASN A 120 -11.66 35.11 -14.36
C ASN A 120 -12.69 35.02 -15.51
N GLU A 121 -12.37 34.37 -16.63
CA GLU A 121 -13.36 34.10 -17.69
C GLU A 121 -14.53 33.24 -17.19
N ASN A 122 -14.27 32.28 -16.30
CA ASN A 122 -15.33 31.46 -15.70
C ASN A 122 -16.21 32.26 -14.73
N ILE A 123 -15.66 33.28 -14.06
CA ILE A 123 -16.42 34.16 -13.17
C ILE A 123 -17.31 35.12 -13.99
N GLU A 124 -16.79 35.74 -15.04
CA GLU A 124 -17.59 36.60 -15.93
C GLU A 124 -18.68 35.82 -16.68
N TYR A 125 -18.46 34.54 -17.02
CA TYR A 125 -19.48 33.69 -17.63
C TYR A 125 -20.64 33.36 -16.65
N ILE A 126 -20.36 33.27 -15.36
CA ILE A 126 -21.38 33.02 -14.33
C ILE A 126 -22.20 34.29 -14.09
N ASP A 127 -21.57 35.47 -14.05
CA ASP A 127 -22.27 36.75 -13.85
C ASP A 127 -23.09 37.20 -15.08
N SER A 128 -22.73 36.75 -16.30
CA SER A 128 -23.47 37.03 -17.53
C SER A 128 -24.73 36.15 -17.71
N ASN A 129 -24.77 34.99 -17.04
CA ASN A 129 -25.86 34.02 -17.13
C ASN A 129 -26.73 33.94 -15.85
N ALA A 130 -26.58 34.92 -14.94
CA ALA A 130 -27.42 35.13 -13.76
C ALA A 130 -28.33 36.35 -13.96
#